data_AF-A0A8J8C5Y0-F1
#
_entry.id   AF-A0A8J8C5Y0-F1
#
_cell.length_a   1.000
_cell.length_b   1.000
_cell.length_c   1.000
_cell.angle_alpha   90.00
_cell.angle_beta   90.00
_cell.angle_gamma   90.00
#
_symmetry.space_group_name_H-M   'P 1'
#
loop_
_entity.id
_entity.type
_entity.pdbx_description
1 polymer ?
#
loop_
_entity_poly.entity_id
_entity_poly.type
_entity_poly.pdbx_seq_one_letter_code
_entity_poly.pdbx_strand_id
1 'polypeptide(L)' 'MAAEMRKELELDIEARIVVDLSIADDRVDSLVREHENLIKEEVRADELGTVEDGHRKTWDVEGTEMEIAIAPVAPTQTSN' A
#
# COMPACT_ATOMS: atom_id res chain seq x y z
N MET A 1 3.40 -6.87 -6.29
CA MET A 1 3.23 -6.81 -4.81
C MET A 1 1.84 -6.31 -4.42
N ALA A 2 1.47 -5.03 -4.59
CA ALA A 2 0.13 -4.56 -4.19
C ALA A 2 -1.01 -5.01 -5.12
N ALA A 3 -0.75 -5.14 -6.42
CA ALA A 3 -1.75 -5.61 -7.39
C ALA A 3 -2.19 -7.07 -7.13
N GLU A 4 -1.28 -7.92 -6.67
CA GLU A 4 -1.61 -9.29 -6.26
C GLU A 4 -2.52 -9.29 -5.02
N MET A 5 -2.23 -8.45 -4.03
CA MET A 5 -3.07 -8.34 -2.83
C MET A 5 -4.46 -7.78 -3.13
N ARG A 6 -4.61 -6.88 -4.12
CA ARG A 6 -5.94 -6.45 -4.61
C ARG A 6 -6.77 -7.60 -5.14
N LYS A 7 -6.15 -8.52 -5.87
CA LYS A 7 -6.82 -9.71 -6.40
C LYS A 7 -7.25 -10.65 -5.27
N GLU A 8 -6.43 -10.79 -4.22
CA GLU A 8 -6.79 -11.56 -3.03
C GLU A 8 -7.96 -10.92 -2.25
N LEU A 9 -8.08 -9.59 -2.29
CA LEU A 9 -9.11 -8.81 -1.62
C LEU A 9 -10.39 -8.57 -2.44
N GLU A 10 -10.43 -9.05 -3.68
CA GLU A 10 -11.52 -8.76 -4.64
C GLU A 10 -11.83 -7.26 -4.76
N LEU A 11 -10.81 -6.41 -4.55
CA LEU A 11 -10.97 -4.97 -4.63
C LEU A 11 -11.20 -4.56 -6.07
N ASP A 12 -12.19 -3.69 -6.26
CA ASP A 12 -12.47 -3.12 -7.57
C ASP A 12 -11.22 -2.43 -8.11
N ILE A 13 -10.99 -2.55 -9.41
CA ILE A 13 -9.84 -1.92 -10.05
C ILE A 13 -9.91 -0.38 -9.97
N GLU A 14 -11.11 0.16 -9.76
CA GLU A 14 -11.39 1.57 -9.51
C GLU A 14 -11.36 1.94 -8.01
N ALA A 15 -11.27 0.96 -7.11
CA ALA A 15 -11.27 1.20 -5.68
C ALA A 15 -9.99 1.88 -5.22
N ARG A 16 -10.17 3.02 -4.54
CA ARG A 16 -9.07 3.70 -3.84
C ARG A 16 -8.69 2.90 -2.61
N ILE A 17 -7.39 2.85 -2.31
CA ILE A 17 -6.83 2.14 -1.15
C ILE A 17 -5.82 3.03 -0.43
N VAL A 18 -5.65 2.78 0.86
CA VAL A 18 -4.46 3.23 1.62
C VAL A 18 -3.45 2.10 1.60
N VAL A 19 -2.18 2.45 1.43
CA VAL A 19 -1.07 1.50 1.52
C VAL A 19 -0.16 1.95 2.67
N ASP A 20 0.27 1.00 3.49
CA ASP A 20 1.31 1.18 4.49
C ASP A 20 2.52 0.36 4.04
N LEU A 21 3.68 1.01 3.93
CA LEU A 21 4.93 0.37 3.55
C LEU A 21 5.89 0.49 4.72
N SER A 22 6.26 -0.64 5.31
CA SER A 22 7.22 -0.71 6.41
C SER A 22 8.40 -1.55 5.96
N ILE A 23 9.56 -0.91 5.83
CA ILE A 23 10.75 -1.48 5.20
C ILE A 23 11.87 -1.51 6.23
N ALA A 24 12.51 -2.67 6.40
CA ALA A 24 13.56 -2.84 7.41
C ALA A 24 14.90 -2.18 7.04
N ASP A 25 15.18 -1.94 5.75
CA ASP A 25 16.41 -1.29 5.28
C ASP A 25 16.16 0.21 5.03
N ASP A 26 16.82 1.08 5.80
CA ASP A 26 16.70 2.53 5.71
C ASP A 26 17.03 3.10 4.31
N ARG A 27 17.90 2.44 3.54
CA ARG A 27 18.24 2.88 2.17
C ARG A 27 17.08 2.64 1.23
N VAL A 28 16.40 1.50 1.40
CA VAL A 28 15.23 1.15 0.60
C VAL A 28 14.02 1.98 1.02
N ASP A 29 13.83 2.21 2.33
CA ASP A 29 12.81 3.14 2.84
C ASP A 29 12.97 4.54 2.24
N SER A 30 14.19 5.08 2.26
CA SER A 30 14.48 6.41 1.69
C SER A 30 14.17 6.48 0.19
N LEU A 31 14.54 5.44 -0.57
CA LEU A 31 14.29 5.37 -2.02
C LEU A 31 12.78 5.29 -2.32
N VAL A 32 12.06 4.48 -1.54
CA VAL A 32 10.60 4.30 -1.65
C VAL A 32 9.88 5.61 -1.34
N ARG A 33 10.29 6.32 -0.29
CA ARG A 33 9.75 7.65 0.04
C ARG A 33 10.05 8.69 -1.02
N GLU A 34 11.22 8.64 -1.66
CA GLU A 34 11.55 9.54 -2.78
C GLU A 34 10.64 9.28 -4.00
N HIS A 35 10.27 8.02 -4.23
CA HIS A 35 9.45 7.59 -5.37
C HIS A 35 7.97 7.36 -5.00
N GLU A 36 7.53 7.94 -3.90
CA GLU A 36 6.19 7.71 -3.33
C GLU A 36 5.07 7.96 -4.34
N ASN A 37 5.19 9.01 -5.16
CA ASN A 37 4.21 9.33 -6.21
C ASN A 37 4.13 8.25 -7.30
N LEU A 38 5.28 7.73 -7.75
CA LEU A 38 5.32 6.68 -8.75
C LEU A 38 4.63 5.40 -8.22
N ILE A 39 4.89 5.08 -6.96
CA ILE A 39 4.28 3.94 -6.28
C ILE A 39 2.77 4.14 -6.16
N LYS A 40 2.32 5.33 -5.75
CA LYS A 40 0.89 5.70 -5.69
C LYS A 40 0.20 5.56 -7.03
N GLU A 41 0.83 5.97 -8.13
CA GLU A 41 0.24 5.81 -9.47
C GLU A 41 0.16 4.34 -9.89
N GLU A 42 1.24 3.58 -9.73
CA GLU A 42 1.30 2.14 -10.06
C GLU A 42 0.29 1.32 -9.25
N VAL A 43 0.20 1.61 -7.94
CA VAL A 43 -0.69 0.90 -7.03
C VAL A 43 -1.99 1.66 -6.79
N ARG A 44 -2.32 2.72 -7.54
CA ARG A 44 -3.50 3.57 -7.36
C ARG A 44 -3.91 3.78 -5.90
N ALA A 45 -2.93 4.12 -5.07
CA ALA A 45 -3.16 4.42 -3.66
C ALA A 45 -3.57 5.89 -3.52
N ASP A 46 -4.58 6.14 -2.70
CA ASP A 46 -4.99 7.51 -2.36
C ASP A 46 -3.96 8.16 -1.43
N GLU A 47 -3.50 7.38 -0.45
CA GLU A 47 -2.54 7.79 0.55
C GLU A 47 -1.57 6.65 0.86
N LEU A 48 -0.33 7.02 1.17
CA LEU A 48 0.64 6.14 1.81
C LEU A 48 0.71 6.55 3.28
N GLY A 49 0.29 5.67 4.17
CA GLY A 49 0.08 5.98 5.58
C GLY A 49 -0.23 4.73 6.39
N THR A 50 -0.15 4.86 7.72
CA THR A 50 -0.31 3.72 8.63
C THR A 50 -1.70 3.12 8.51
N VAL A 51 -1.75 1.84 8.17
CA VAL A 51 -2.99 1.05 8.10
C VAL A 51 -3.10 0.22 9.36
N GLU A 52 -4.03 0.58 10.24
CA GLU A 52 -4.29 -0.14 11.48
C GLU A 52 -5.14 -1.40 11.27
N ASP A 53 -6.14 -1.34 10.39
CA ASP A 53 -7.08 -2.44 10.11
C ASP A 53 -7.11 -2.74 8.61
N GLY A 54 -6.14 -3.54 8.16
CA GLY A 54 -5.97 -3.89 6.75
C GLY A 54 -5.19 -5.18 6.54
N HIS A 55 -5.14 -5.62 5.29
CA HIS A 55 -4.42 -6.84 4.92
C HIS A 55 -2.92 -6.57 4.88
N ARG A 56 -2.20 -7.19 5.81
CA ARG A 56 -0.76 -7.07 5.98
C ARG A 56 -0.05 -8.34 5.55
N LYS A 57 1.01 -8.18 4.75
CA LYS A 57 1.84 -9.29 4.27
C LYS A 57 3.29 -8.86 4.18
N THR A 58 4.18 -9.70 4.70
CA THR A 58 5.64 -9.51 4.58
C THR A 58 6.13 -10.17 3.31
N TRP A 59 6.99 -9.47 2.58
CA TRP A 59 7.59 -9.88 1.32
C TRP A 59 9.10 -9.76 1.41
N ASP A 60 9.82 -10.77 0.92
CA ASP A 60 11.26 -10.68 0.69
C ASP A 60 11.49 -10.15 -0.72
N VAL A 61 12.18 -9.02 -0.83
CA VAL A 61 12.59 -8.42 -2.11
C VAL A 61 14.09 -8.35 -2.13
N GLU A 62 14.70 -9.27 -2.89
CA GLU A 62 16.16 -9.36 -3.02
C GLU A 62 16.89 -9.43 -1.67
N GLY A 63 16.31 -10.13 -0.67
CA GLY A 63 16.85 -10.23 0.68
C GLY A 63 16.48 -9.09 1.63
N THR A 64 15.61 -8.17 1.20
CA THR A 64 15.05 -7.10 2.05
C THR A 64 13.62 -7.47 2.45
N GLU A 65 13.37 -7.59 3.75
CA GLU A 65 12.01 -7.74 4.27
C GLU A 65 11.24 -6.41 4.16
N MET A 66 10.13 -6.47 3.42
CA MET A 66 9.19 -5.38 3.23
C MET A 66 7.81 -5.83 3.69
N GLU A 67 7.27 -5.15 4.69
CA GLU A 67 5.90 -5.33 5.12
C GLU A 67 5.00 -4.35 4.38
N ILE A 68 3.97 -4.88 3.73
CA ILE A 68 2.99 -4.10 3.00
C ILE A 68 1.63 -4.36 3.63
N ALA A 69 0.98 -3.31 4.12
CA ALA A 69 -0.41 -3.37 4.52
C ALA A 69 -1.29 -2.57 3.57
N ILE A 70 -2.45 -3.10 3.20
CA ILE A 70 -3.42 -2.39 2.38
C ILE A 70 -4.80 -2.42 3.00
N ALA A 71 -5.51 -1.30 2.93
CA ALA A 71 -6.89 -1.20 3.33
C ALA A 71 -7.69 -0.43 2.27
N PRO A 72 -8.95 -0.82 2.00
CA PRO A 72 -9.85 0.04 1.26
C PRO A 72 -10.04 1.35 2.02
N VAL A 73 -9.91 2.50 1.34
CA VAL A 73 -10.52 3.70 1.89
C VAL A 73 -12.01 3.48 1.80
N ALA A 74 -12.68 3.34 2.95
CA ALA A 74 -14.12 3.46 2.99
C ALA A 74 -14.46 4.76 2.26
N PRO A 75 -15.36 4.75 1.24
CA PRO A 75 -15.78 6.00 0.63
C PRO A 75 -16.31 6.83 1.79
N THR A 76 -15.70 8.00 2.00
CA THR A 76 -16.24 8.96 2.94
C THR A 76 -17.69 9.18 2.51
N GLN A 77 -18.64 8.58 3.23
CA GLN A 77 -20.04 8.93 3.08
C GLN A 77 -20.11 10.39 3.53
N THR A 78 -19.94 11.29 2.56
CA THR A 78 -20.32 12.69 2.68
C THR A 78 -21.82 12.67 2.95
N SER A 79 -22.16 12.66 4.23
CA SER A 79 -23.52 12.89 4.70
C SER A 79 -23.74 14.39 4.51
N ASN A 80 -24.48 14.75 3.46
CA ASN A 80 -25.03 16.10 3.29
C ASN A 80 -26.55 16.01 3.28
#